data_AF-A0AA97B1T1-F1
#
_entry.id   AF-A0AA97B1T1-F1
#
_cell.length_a   1.000
_cell.length_b   1.000
_cell.length_c   1.000
_cell.angle_alpha   90.00
_cell.angle_beta   90.00
_cell.angle_gamma   90.00
#
_symmetry.space_group_name_H-M   'P 1'
#
loop_
_entity.id
_entity.type
_entity.pdbx_description
1 polymer ?
#
loop_
_entity_poly.entity_id
_entity_poly.type
_entity_poly.pdbx_seq_one_letter_code
_entity_poly.pdbx_strand_id
1 'polypeptide(L)'
;MEAFSRAPESASLFFEDELDKAADFPELVKKPIFSREGANISVVKGADTTLLSDGPYGQEGFIYQALHPLPKFGKNHTLVGSWLVDDLAAGMSIREDSNLITQDMSRYLPHIIL
;
A
#
# COMPACT_ATOMS: atom_id res chain seq x y z
N MET A 1 20.06 12.20 -7.00
CA MET A 1 19.34 11.17 -6.22
C MET A 1 19.81 9.84 -6.74
N GLU A 2 20.51 9.06 -5.93
CA GLU A 2 20.79 7.67 -6.28
C GLU A 2 19.50 6.86 -6.14
N ALA A 3 19.15 6.13 -7.19
CA ALA A 3 18.10 5.13 -7.12
C ALA A 3 18.66 3.95 -6.33
N PHE A 4 18.04 3.63 -5.20
CA PHE A 4 18.38 2.42 -4.44
C PHE A 4 18.06 1.18 -5.29
N SER A 5 19.00 0.22 -5.37
CA SER A 5 18.71 -1.11 -5.90
C SER A 5 17.61 -1.76 -5.07
N ARG A 6 16.68 -2.49 -5.71
CA ARG A 6 15.53 -3.15 -5.07
C ARG A 6 15.92 -3.84 -3.76
N ALA A 7 15.54 -3.24 -2.64
CA ALA A 7 15.71 -3.84 -1.33
C ALA A 7 14.68 -4.98 -1.16
N PRO A 8 15.00 -6.04 -0.39
CA PRO A 8 14.15 -7.22 -0.26
C PRO A 8 12.72 -6.91 0.24
N GLU A 9 12.54 -5.83 0.98
CA GLU A 9 11.26 -5.32 1.49
C GLU A 9 10.44 -4.52 0.46
N SER A 10 11.02 -4.18 -0.70
CA SER A 10 10.39 -3.33 -1.70
C SER A 10 9.61 -4.15 -2.75
N ALA A 11 8.31 -3.89 -2.84
CA ALA A 11 7.49 -4.35 -3.95
C ALA A 11 7.83 -3.58 -5.24
N SER A 12 7.67 -4.24 -6.40
CA SER A 12 7.85 -3.60 -7.70
C SER A 12 6.81 -2.49 -7.90
N LEU A 13 7.26 -1.35 -8.44
CA LEU A 13 6.47 -0.14 -8.63
C LEU A 13 6.79 0.47 -9.99
N PHE A 14 5.76 1.02 -10.64
CA PHE A 14 5.79 1.53 -12.00
C PHE A 14 5.01 2.84 -12.08
N PHE A 15 5.44 3.76 -12.93
CA PHE A 15 4.59 4.85 -13.41
C PHE A 15 3.65 4.37 -14.52
N GLU A 16 2.65 5.18 -14.86
CA GLU A 16 1.62 4.82 -15.85
C GLU A 16 2.19 4.57 -17.25
N ASP A 17 3.24 5.29 -17.63
CA ASP A 17 3.97 5.15 -18.89
C ASP A 17 4.95 3.96 -18.90
N GLU A 18 5.08 3.22 -17.79
CA GLU A 18 5.96 2.06 -17.62
C GLU A 18 5.20 0.75 -17.39
N LEU A 19 3.87 0.75 -17.63
CA LEU A 19 3.02 -0.42 -17.40
C LEU A 19 3.38 -1.63 -18.27
N ASP A 20 4.08 -1.42 -19.39
CA ASP A 20 4.65 -2.50 -20.21
C ASP A 20 5.66 -3.35 -19.43
N LYS A 21 6.35 -2.77 -18.44
CA LYS A 21 7.29 -3.46 -17.54
C LYS A 21 6.59 -4.23 -16.42
N ALA A 22 5.29 -4.05 -16.25
CA ALA A 22 4.50 -4.69 -15.19
C ALA A 22 3.85 -6.02 -15.61
N ALA A 23 4.15 -6.54 -16.81
CA ALA A 23 3.48 -7.71 -17.40
C ALA A 23 3.53 -8.98 -16.55
N ASP A 24 4.56 -9.15 -15.73
CA ASP A 24 4.72 -10.32 -14.84
C ASP A 24 3.88 -10.23 -13.55
N PHE A 25 3.18 -9.10 -13.32
CA PHE A 25 2.38 -8.87 -12.12
C PHE A 25 0.88 -8.95 -12.48
N PRO A 26 0.17 -10.01 -12.07
CA PRO A 26 -1.22 -10.23 -12.47
C PRO A 26 -2.19 -9.22 -11.85
N GLU A 27 -1.86 -8.69 -10.67
CA GLU A 27 -2.64 -7.70 -9.95
C GLU A 27 -1.75 -6.55 -9.49
N LEU A 28 -2.20 -5.33 -9.75
CA LEU A 28 -1.54 -4.10 -9.36
C LEU A 28 -2.45 -3.29 -8.43
N VAL A 29 -1.83 -2.54 -7.53
CA VAL A 29 -2.49 -1.52 -6.72
C VAL A 29 -2.21 -0.17 -7.39
N LYS A 30 -3.24 0.44 -7.97
CA LYS A 30 -3.21 1.79 -8.53
C LYS A 30 -3.42 2.79 -7.40
N LYS A 31 -2.48 3.73 -7.24
CA LYS A 31 -2.48 4.71 -6.15
C LYS A 31 -2.21 6.11 -6.69
N PRO A 32 -3.06 7.11 -6.39
CA PRO A 32 -2.75 8.49 -6.72
C PRO A 32 -1.48 8.95 -5.98
N ILE A 33 -0.64 9.73 -6.65
CA ILE A 33 0.70 10.13 -6.14
C ILE A 33 0.60 10.91 -4.83
N PHE A 34 -0.45 11.70 -4.63
CA PHE A 34 -0.65 12.50 -3.41
C PHE A 34 -1.74 11.96 -2.50
N SER A 35 -2.27 10.77 -2.79
CA SER A 35 -3.24 10.11 -1.92
C SER A 35 -2.65 9.81 -0.54
N ARG A 36 -3.55 9.78 0.43
CA ARG A 36 -3.28 9.46 1.83
C ARG A 36 -4.45 8.63 2.36
N GLU A 37 -4.24 7.97 3.50
CA GLU A 37 -5.35 7.41 4.29
C GLU A 37 -6.14 6.30 3.56
N GLY A 38 -5.53 5.68 2.55
CA GLY A 38 -6.17 4.64 1.75
C GLY A 38 -7.22 5.15 0.77
N ALA A 39 -7.27 6.45 0.48
CA ALA A 39 -8.24 7.07 -0.42
C ALA A 39 -7.90 6.86 -1.92
N ASN A 40 -8.92 6.61 -2.75
CA ASN A 40 -8.82 6.39 -4.20
C ASN A 40 -7.82 5.30 -4.63
N ILE A 41 -7.63 4.30 -3.77
CA ILE A 41 -6.76 3.16 -4.05
C ILE A 41 -7.60 2.11 -4.79
N SER A 42 -7.07 1.62 -5.91
CA SER A 42 -7.71 0.54 -6.66
C SER A 42 -6.83 -0.70 -6.74
N VAL A 43 -7.46 -1.87 -6.74
CA VAL A 43 -6.81 -3.10 -7.21
C VAL A 43 -7.26 -3.34 -8.65
N VAL A 44 -6.29 -3.49 -9.55
CA VAL A 44 -6.52 -3.71 -10.98
C VAL A 44 -5.93 -5.03 -11.42
N LYS A 45 -6.66 -5.74 -12.28
CA LYS A 45 -6.28 -7.00 -12.90
C LYS A 45 -6.46 -6.88 -14.40
N GLY A 46 -5.37 -6.57 -15.12
CA GLY A 46 -5.46 -6.15 -16.51
C GLY A 46 -6.28 -4.87 -16.64
N ALA A 47 -7.36 -4.91 -17.42
CA ALA A 47 -8.26 -3.77 -17.61
C ALA A 47 -9.34 -3.63 -16.52
N ASP A 48 -9.52 -4.66 -15.68
CA ASP A 48 -10.60 -4.70 -14.70
C ASP A 48 -10.16 -4.06 -13.37
N THR A 49 -11.03 -3.23 -12.80
CA THR A 49 -10.88 -2.75 -11.41
C THR A 49 -11.69 -3.66 -10.50
N THR A 50 -11.01 -4.41 -9.62
CA THR A 50 -11.64 -5.39 -8.73
C THR A 50 -12.02 -4.79 -7.38
N LEU A 51 -11.39 -3.67 -7.00
CA LEU A 51 -11.64 -2.96 -5.76
C LEU A 51 -11.29 -1.48 -5.94
N LEU A 52 -12.09 -0.59 -5.35
CA LEU A 52 -11.86 0.86 -5.33
C LEU A 52 -12.32 1.43 -3.99
N SER A 53 -11.47 2.22 -3.33
CA SER A 53 -11.87 3.06 -2.20
C SER A 53 -12.26 4.47 -2.65
N ASP A 54 -13.13 5.11 -1.87
CA ASP A 54 -13.59 6.48 -2.14
C ASP A 54 -12.50 7.53 -1.83
N GLY A 55 -12.69 8.74 -2.35
CA GLY A 55 -11.89 9.91 -2.00
C GLY A 55 -11.77 10.95 -3.13
N PRO A 56 -11.04 12.06 -2.89
CA PRO A 56 -10.94 13.19 -3.83
C PRO A 56 -9.69 13.17 -4.74
N TYR A 57 -8.82 12.18 -4.65
CA TYR A 57 -7.51 12.16 -5.33
C TYR A 57 -7.54 11.58 -6.75
N GLY A 58 -6.51 11.88 -7.55
CA GLY A 58 -6.30 11.26 -8.88
C GLY A 58 -5.96 12.22 -10.02
N GLN A 59 -6.02 13.55 -9.80
CA GLN A 59 -5.69 14.53 -10.83
C GLN A 59 -4.19 14.59 -11.15
N GLU A 60 -3.35 14.23 -10.18
CA GLU A 60 -1.90 14.26 -10.24
C GLU A 60 -1.27 13.08 -10.99
N GLY A 61 -2.09 12.11 -11.39
CA GLY A 61 -1.63 10.84 -11.94
C GLY A 61 -1.43 9.76 -10.87
N PHE A 62 -0.89 8.62 -11.29
CA PHE A 62 -0.89 7.41 -10.50
C PHE A 62 0.45 6.68 -10.57
N ILE A 63 0.73 5.94 -9.51
CA ILE A 63 1.68 4.83 -9.51
C ILE A 63 0.91 3.51 -9.50
N TYR A 64 1.57 2.46 -9.99
CA TYR A 64 1.08 1.11 -9.99
C TYR A 64 2.10 0.23 -9.27
N GLN A 65 1.68 -0.43 -8.20
CA GLN A 65 2.54 -1.30 -7.41
C GLN A 65 2.06 -2.75 -7.50
N ALA A 66 2.96 -3.71 -7.62
CA ALA A 66 2.61 -5.13 -7.50
C ALA A 66 1.81 -5.39 -6.21
N LEU A 67 0.66 -6.06 -6.33
CA LEU A 67 -0.17 -6.39 -5.17
C LEU A 67 0.61 -7.30 -4.22
N HIS A 68 0.78 -6.84 -2.98
CA HIS A 68 1.31 -7.64 -1.88
C HIS A 68 0.30 -7.57 -0.73
N PRO A 69 -0.61 -8.54 -0.61
CA PRO A 69 -1.67 -8.47 0.39
C PRO A 69 -1.07 -8.51 1.79
N LEU A 70 -1.65 -7.72 2.70
CA LEU A 70 -1.31 -7.75 4.12
C LEU A 70 -1.61 -9.15 4.70
N PRO A 71 -0.82 -9.63 5.68
CA PRO A 71 -1.12 -10.87 6.37
C PRO A 71 -2.50 -10.78 7.03
N LYS A 72 -3.26 -11.88 6.95
CA LYS A 72 -4.62 -11.94 7.46
C LYS A 72 -4.70 -12.78 8.73
N PHE A 73 -5.12 -12.17 9.83
CA PHE A 73 -5.38 -12.83 11.10
C PHE A 73 -6.88 -12.85 11.38
N GLY A 74 -7.47 -14.04 11.35
CA GLY A 74 -8.92 -14.21 11.39
C GLY A 74 -9.60 -13.50 10.21
N LYS A 75 -10.32 -12.41 10.48
CA LYS A 75 -11.04 -11.63 9.46
C LYS A 75 -10.30 -10.37 9.02
N ASN A 76 -9.23 -9.99 9.70
CA ASN A 76 -8.60 -8.68 9.52
C ASN A 76 -7.25 -8.80 8.81
N HIS A 77 -6.95 -7.82 7.97
CA HIS A 77 -5.66 -7.59 7.35
C HIS A 77 -4.84 -6.70 8.29
N THR A 78 -3.64 -7.17 8.65
CA THR A 78 -2.82 -6.57 9.70
C THR A 78 -1.64 -5.84 9.10
N LEU A 79 -1.52 -4.56 9.43
CA LEU A 79 -0.46 -3.66 9.00
C LEU A 79 0.46 -3.33 10.17
N VAL A 80 1.78 -3.35 9.92
CA VAL A 80 2.79 -2.86 10.84
C VAL A 80 3.20 -1.45 10.41
N GLY A 81 3.12 -0.50 11.34
CA GLY A 81 3.73 0.83 11.18
C GLY A 81 5.02 0.91 11.98
N SER A 82 6.07 1.51 11.42
CA SER A 82 7.33 1.82 12.09
C SER A 82 7.51 3.34 12.13
N TRP A 83 7.90 3.87 13.29
CA TRP A 83 8.03 5.31 13.53
C TRP A 83 9.50 5.69 13.64
N LEU A 84 9.86 6.77 12.94
CA LEU A 84 11.17 7.40 13.04
C LEU A 84 11.03 8.73 13.79
N VAL A 85 12.00 9.04 14.65
CA VAL A 85 12.21 10.37 15.26
C VAL A 85 13.65 10.75 14.98
N ASP A 86 13.85 11.82 14.20
CA ASP A 86 15.18 12.28 13.78
C ASP A 86 16.01 11.15 13.11
N ASP A 87 15.40 10.49 12.11
CA ASP A 87 15.95 9.35 11.36
C ASP A 87 16.22 8.07 12.18
N LEU A 88 15.91 8.06 13.48
CA LEU A 88 16.07 6.90 14.35
C LEU A 88 14.74 6.19 14.61
N ALA A 89 14.74 4.85 14.55
CA ALA A 89 13.59 4.05 14.92
C ALA A 89 13.21 4.28 16.39
N ALA A 90 11.96 4.67 16.62
CA ALA A 90 11.47 5.13 17.91
C ALA A 90 10.19 4.42 18.38
N GLY A 91 9.53 3.65 17.52
CA GLY A 91 8.35 2.91 17.90
C GLY A 91 7.75 2.08 16.77
N MET A 92 6.81 1.22 17.14
CA MET A 92 6.03 0.46 16.19
C MET A 92 4.54 0.51 16.56
N SER A 93 3.69 0.21 15.60
CA SER A 93 2.24 0.18 15.77
C SER A 93 1.63 -0.95 14.95
N ILE A 94 0.48 -1.46 15.39
CA ILE A 94 -0.30 -2.44 14.64
C ILE A 94 -1.66 -1.82 14.29
N ARG A 95 -2.03 -1.90 13.01
CA ARG A 95 -3.37 -1.53 12.54
C ARG A 95 -4.06 -2.72 11.89
N GLU A 96 -5.37 -2.80 12.03
CA GLU A 96 -6.18 -3.83 11.39
C GLU A 96 -7.42 -3.26 10.70
N ASP A 97 -7.72 -3.81 9.53
CA ASP A 97 -8.96 -3.56 8.80
C ASP A 97 -9.57 -4.88 8.30
N SER A 98 -10.90 -4.96 8.24
CA SER A 98 -11.58 -6.11 7.62
C SER A 98 -11.45 -6.10 6.09
N ASN A 99 -11.24 -4.92 5.49
CA ASN A 99 -11.02 -4.73 4.07
C ASN A 99 -9.53 -4.86 3.72
N LEU A 100 -9.24 -5.05 2.43
CA LEU A 100 -7.87 -5.17 1.93
C LEU A 100 -7.08 -3.87 2.02
N ILE A 101 -7.75 -2.72 1.89
CA ILE A 101 -7.15 -1.38 2.03
C ILE A 101 -7.34 -0.91 3.47
N THR A 102 -6.24 -0.63 4.16
CA THR A 102 -6.25 0.10 5.44
C THR A 102 -6.66 1.56 5.20
N GLN A 103 -7.67 2.03 5.94
CA GLN A 103 -8.24 3.37 5.86
C GLN A 103 -8.05 4.14 7.17
N ASP A 104 -8.55 5.38 7.25
CA ASP A 104 -8.48 6.19 8.48
C ASP A 104 -9.11 5.53 9.70
N MET A 105 -10.27 4.92 9.51
CA MET A 105 -11.03 4.30 10.60
C MET A 105 -10.53 2.89 10.94
N SER A 106 -9.47 2.39 10.30
CA SER A 106 -8.87 1.12 10.66
C SER A 106 -8.36 1.15 12.09
N ARG A 107 -8.59 0.03 12.80
CA ARG A 107 -8.38 -0.07 14.24
C ARG A 107 -6.91 0.00 14.59
N TYR A 108 -6.58 0.74 15.64
CA TYR A 108 -5.27 0.67 16.28
C TYR A 108 -5.27 -0.41 17.36
N LEU A 109 -4.31 -1.34 17.32
CA LEU A 109 -4.24 -2.47 18.23
C LEU A 109 -3.13 -2.31 19.26
N PRO A 110 -3.39 -2.59 20.55
CA PRO A 110 -2.32 -2.73 21.52
C PRO A 110 -1.46 -3.95 21.15
N HIS A 111 -0.15 -3.81 21.32
CA HIS A 111 0.82 -4.88 21.06
C HIS A 111 1.91 -4.85 22.14
N ILE A 112 2.61 -5.98 22.28
CA ILE A 112 3.78 -6.13 23.14
C ILE A 112 4.86 -6.89 22.35
N ILE A 113 6.11 -6.64 22.68
CA ILE A 113 7.25 -7.44 22.24
C ILE A 113 7.59 -8.38 23.41
N LEU A 114 7.67 -9.68 23.14
CA LEU A 114 7.92 -10.73 24.14
C LEU A 114 9.33 -11.28 24.02
#